data_AF-A0A7S0DSR0-F1
#
_entry.id   AF-A0A7S0DSR0-F1
#
_cell.length_a   1.000
_cell.length_b   1.000
_cell.length_c   1.000
_cell.angle_alpha   90.00
_cell.angle_beta   90.00
_cell.angle_gamma   90.00
#
_symmetry.space_group_name_H-M   'P 1'
#
loop_
_entity.id
_entity.type
_entity.pdbx_description
1 polymer ?
#
loop_
_entity_poly.entity_id
_entity_poly.type
_entity_poly.pdbx_seq_one_letter_code
_entity_poly.pdbx_strand_id
1 'polypeptide(L)'
;LNRTVITHLVTSLGKNIMEGKSVINISLPVTIFEPRSFLQRMTDHWSYAPLYLNKAAQAKNAVERFKWSIVFVISGLHQGCRQRKPFNPILGETYQATYPDGTKIYLEQISHHPPVSQYELFGPNQSWKLTGYNEYKASFRPNGVVGGQYGPNRIEFKDGSVIEYSMPKVSISGMVIGDWLFWWTDKAVFTDSKNKLSAEITFDPDAANSVMSYATSFFTTKSPCDTMTGSVMKDGKKIHQIEGCWLSKLKFDQKVYWKIRQYLPFVPEEMVTYPKQIHGFIYT
;
A
#
# COMPACT_ATOMS: atom_id res chain seq x y z
N LEU A 1 -5.53 15.48 11.60
CA LEU A 1 -4.75 16.69 11.20
C LEU A 1 -5.55 17.95 11.55
N ASN A 2 -4.91 19.11 11.73
CA ASN A 2 -5.63 20.36 11.94
C ASN A 2 -6.28 20.84 10.62
N ARG A 3 -7.62 20.89 10.57
CA ARG A 3 -8.40 21.26 9.38
C ARG A 3 -8.03 22.64 8.84
N THR A 4 -7.76 23.59 9.72
CA THR A 4 -7.34 24.96 9.36
C THR A 4 -6.05 24.96 8.55
N VAL A 5 -5.10 24.08 8.89
CA VAL A 5 -3.83 23.96 8.16
C VAL A 5 -4.06 23.36 6.78
N ILE A 6 -4.86 22.29 6.65
CA ILE A 6 -5.16 21.67 5.35
C ILE A 6 -5.95 22.65 4.46
N THR A 7 -6.95 23.33 5.00
CA THR A 7 -7.73 24.34 4.28
C THR A 7 -6.82 25.45 3.78
N HIS A 8 -5.95 26.00 4.62
CA HIS A 8 -4.98 27.01 4.21
C HIS A 8 -4.07 26.52 3.07
N LEU A 9 -3.60 25.27 3.14
CA LEU A 9 -2.77 24.66 2.11
C LEU A 9 -3.51 24.48 0.78
N VAL A 10 -4.71 23.90 0.80
CA VAL A 10 -5.51 23.67 -0.42
C VAL A 10 -5.91 25.00 -1.04
N THR A 11 -6.32 25.98 -0.24
CA THR A 11 -6.64 27.33 -0.73
C THR A 11 -5.40 28.03 -1.31
N SER A 12 -4.22 27.88 -0.69
CA SER A 12 -2.98 28.46 -1.21
C SER A 12 -2.52 27.80 -2.52
N LEU A 13 -2.62 26.47 -2.61
CA LEU A 13 -2.36 25.70 -3.83
C LEU A 13 -3.31 26.12 -4.96
N GLY A 14 -4.61 26.20 -4.68
CA GLY A 14 -5.63 26.62 -5.64
C GLY A 14 -5.41 28.06 -6.12
N LYS A 15 -5.10 28.98 -5.20
CA LYS A 15 -4.80 30.38 -5.54
C LYS A 15 -3.56 30.50 -6.42
N ASN A 16 -2.47 29.77 -6.10
CA ASN A 16 -1.25 29.80 -6.91
C ASN A 16 -1.48 29.24 -8.32
N ILE A 17 -2.26 28.16 -8.46
CA ILE A 17 -2.64 27.60 -9.78
C ILE A 17 -3.48 28.62 -10.57
N MET A 18 -4.47 29.26 -9.94
CA MET A 18 -5.31 30.28 -10.60
C MET A 18 -4.52 31.52 -11.03
N GLU A 19 -3.51 31.90 -10.25
CA GLU A 19 -2.63 33.04 -10.54
C GLU A 19 -1.49 32.68 -11.52
N GLY A 20 -1.46 31.46 -12.05
CA GLY A 20 -0.38 30.99 -12.96
C GLY A 20 0.99 30.88 -12.27
N LYS A 21 1.03 30.91 -10.94
CA LYS A 21 2.25 30.80 -10.15
C LYS A 21 2.66 29.35 -10.00
N SER A 22 3.97 29.11 -10.07
CA SER A 22 4.54 27.79 -9.84
C SER A 22 4.14 27.23 -8.47
N VAL A 23 3.59 26.01 -8.47
CA VAL A 23 3.12 25.29 -7.28
C VAL A 23 4.30 24.74 -6.43
N ILE A 24 5.53 24.92 -6.91
CA ILE A 24 6.74 24.24 -6.43
C ILE A 24 7.21 24.77 -5.05
N ASN A 25 6.75 25.94 -4.61
CA ASN A 25 7.29 26.62 -3.41
C ASN A 25 6.35 26.69 -2.18
N ILE A 26 5.30 25.88 -2.10
CA ILE A 26 4.48 25.85 -0.87
C ILE A 26 5.10 24.88 0.15
N SER A 27 5.76 25.44 1.16
CA SER A 27 6.21 24.69 2.32
C SER A 27 5.01 24.22 3.15
N LEU A 28 4.88 22.91 3.34
CA LEU A 28 3.85 22.31 4.18
C LEU A 28 4.24 22.42 5.67
N PRO A 29 3.33 22.82 6.59
CA PRO A 29 3.66 22.93 8.02
C PRO A 29 4.07 21.60 8.63
N VAL A 30 5.14 21.57 9.43
CA VAL A 30 5.69 20.35 10.04
C VAL A 30 4.65 19.52 10.83
N THR A 31 3.62 20.17 11.37
CA THR A 31 2.54 19.54 12.15
C THR A 31 1.67 18.56 11.36
N ILE A 32 1.71 18.59 10.02
CA ILE A 32 1.01 17.61 9.19
C ILE A 32 1.83 16.33 8.95
N PHE A 33 3.13 16.38 9.27
CA PHE A 33 4.05 15.29 9.00
C PHE A 33 4.15 14.31 10.16
N GLU A 34 4.48 13.07 9.83
CA GLU A 34 5.01 12.10 10.80
C GLU A 34 6.54 12.13 10.80
N PRO A 35 7.21 11.73 11.90
CA PRO A 35 8.67 11.79 12.01
C PRO A 35 9.36 10.64 11.27
N ARG A 36 8.92 10.35 10.03
CA ARG A 36 9.43 9.28 9.18
C ARG A 36 9.45 9.73 7.73
N SER A 37 10.44 9.28 6.97
CA SER A 37 10.43 9.43 5.52
C SER A 37 9.47 8.43 4.86
N PHE A 38 9.19 8.63 3.57
CA PHE A 38 8.35 7.70 2.82
C PHE A 38 8.95 6.28 2.79
N LEU A 39 10.30 6.14 2.78
CA LEU A 39 10.95 4.84 2.78
C LEU A 39 10.58 4.04 4.05
N GLN A 40 10.71 4.67 5.22
CA GLN A 40 10.27 4.10 6.50
C GLN A 40 8.77 3.76 6.48
N ARG A 41 7.94 4.66 5.94
CA ARG A 41 6.48 4.49 5.88
C ARG A 41 6.03 3.33 4.99
N MET A 42 6.76 3.02 3.92
CA MET A 42 6.46 1.88 3.04
C MET A 42 6.43 0.56 3.82
N THR A 43 7.29 0.41 4.82
CA THR A 43 7.34 -0.81 5.65
C THR A 43 6.08 -1.06 6.47
N ASP A 44 5.26 -0.04 6.75
CA ASP A 44 3.97 -0.28 7.39
C ASP A 44 3.07 -1.15 6.50
N HIS A 45 3.08 -0.95 5.18
CA HIS A 45 2.25 -1.73 4.24
C HIS A 45 2.69 -3.18 4.14
N TRP A 46 3.95 -3.48 4.48
CA TRP A 46 4.50 -4.84 4.50
C TRP A 46 4.52 -5.46 5.89
N SER A 47 3.89 -4.81 6.88
CA SER A 47 3.87 -5.26 8.27
C SER A 47 3.31 -6.66 8.51
N TYR A 48 2.68 -7.31 7.53
CA TYR A 48 2.26 -8.71 7.63
C TYR A 48 3.04 -9.68 6.72
N ALA A 49 4.08 -9.22 6.03
CA ALA A 49 4.98 -10.09 5.26
C ALA A 49 5.54 -11.25 6.11
N PRO A 50 6.02 -11.03 7.36
CA PRO A 50 6.49 -12.11 8.24
C PRO A 50 5.48 -13.22 8.49
N LEU A 51 4.19 -12.94 8.37
CA LEU A 51 3.14 -13.93 8.57
C LEU A 51 2.69 -14.56 7.25
N TYR A 52 2.26 -13.72 6.30
CA TYR A 52 1.55 -14.20 5.12
C TYR A 52 2.47 -14.63 3.99
N LEU A 53 3.64 -14.01 3.81
CA LEU A 53 4.60 -14.48 2.81
C LEU A 53 5.34 -15.75 3.28
N ASN A 54 5.55 -15.91 4.59
CA ASN A 54 6.03 -17.18 5.15
C ASN A 54 5.01 -18.32 4.96
N LYS A 55 3.71 -18.05 5.16
CA LYS A 55 2.64 -19.02 4.82
C LYS A 55 2.59 -19.33 3.33
N ALA A 56 2.76 -18.33 2.47
CA ALA A 56 2.82 -18.53 1.03
C ALA A 56 4.01 -19.40 0.64
N ALA A 57 5.20 -19.16 1.21
CA ALA A 57 6.40 -19.93 0.94
C ALA A 57 6.26 -21.40 1.35
N GLN A 58 5.56 -21.68 2.45
CA GLN A 58 5.30 -23.02 2.98
C GLN A 58 4.04 -23.70 2.38
N ALA A 59 3.30 -23.02 1.49
CA ALA A 59 2.08 -23.55 0.92
C ALA A 59 2.34 -24.82 0.08
N LYS A 60 1.49 -25.83 0.24
CA LYS A 60 1.63 -27.13 -0.43
C LYS A 60 1.34 -27.10 -1.93
N ASN A 61 0.66 -26.05 -2.41
CA ASN A 61 0.30 -25.91 -3.82
C ASN A 61 0.28 -24.43 -4.24
N ALA A 62 0.38 -24.20 -5.55
CA ALA A 62 0.44 -22.87 -6.13
C ALA A 62 -0.82 -22.02 -5.85
N VAL A 63 -2.01 -22.63 -5.77
CA VAL A 63 -3.26 -21.90 -5.51
C VAL A 63 -3.26 -21.32 -4.09
N GLU A 64 -2.86 -22.11 -3.09
CA GLU A 64 -2.76 -21.63 -1.71
C GLU A 64 -1.62 -20.61 -1.55
N ARG A 65 -0.48 -20.80 -2.22
CA ARG A 65 0.60 -19.80 -2.30
C ARG A 65 0.07 -18.46 -2.83
N PHE A 66 -0.71 -18.52 -3.91
CA PHE A 66 -1.32 -17.36 -4.55
C PHE A 66 -2.31 -16.64 -3.63
N LYS A 67 -3.20 -17.39 -2.95
CA LYS A 67 -4.11 -16.82 -1.95
C LYS A 67 -3.36 -16.13 -0.81
N TRP A 68 -2.33 -16.75 -0.25
CA TRP A 68 -1.55 -16.13 0.82
C TRP A 68 -0.80 -14.87 0.38
N SER A 69 -0.38 -14.81 -0.88
CA SER A 69 0.23 -13.62 -1.47
C SER A 69 -0.77 -12.48 -1.66
N ILE A 70 -2.01 -12.79 -2.05
CA ILE A 70 -3.12 -11.82 -2.06
C ILE A 70 -3.40 -11.34 -0.62
N VAL A 71 -3.50 -12.27 0.34
CA VAL A 71 -3.76 -11.95 1.75
C VAL A 71 -2.70 -10.99 2.30
N PHE A 72 -1.43 -11.22 1.98
CA PHE A 72 -0.33 -10.31 2.32
C PHE A 72 -0.64 -8.86 1.89
N VAL A 73 -0.92 -8.64 0.60
CA VAL A 73 -1.17 -7.29 0.06
C VAL A 73 -2.40 -6.66 0.70
N ILE A 74 -3.52 -7.40 0.76
CA ILE A 74 -4.79 -6.89 1.31
C ILE A 74 -4.68 -6.56 2.79
N SER A 75 -3.97 -7.38 3.57
CA SER A 75 -3.79 -7.17 5.00
C SER A 75 -3.02 -5.89 5.32
N GLY A 76 -2.17 -5.40 4.41
CA GLY A 76 -1.43 -4.16 4.57
C GLY A 76 -2.24 -2.89 4.28
N LEU A 77 -3.36 -2.98 3.55
CA LEU A 77 -4.09 -1.82 3.04
C LEU A 77 -4.61 -0.87 4.12
N HIS A 78 -4.98 -1.39 5.29
CA HIS A 78 -5.47 -0.58 6.40
C HIS A 78 -4.39 0.36 6.96
N GLN A 79 -3.11 0.12 6.65
CA GLN A 79 -2.01 0.98 7.07
C GLN A 79 -2.01 2.31 6.29
N GLY A 80 -2.71 2.38 5.15
CA GLY A 80 -2.93 3.61 4.39
C GLY A 80 -3.78 4.64 5.15
N CYS A 81 -4.60 4.23 6.13
CA CYS A 81 -5.49 5.13 6.88
C CYS A 81 -4.77 6.11 7.82
N ARG A 82 -3.45 6.01 8.02
CA ARG A 82 -2.75 7.02 8.87
C ARG A 82 -2.75 8.36 8.15
N GLN A 83 -3.24 9.38 8.83
CA GLN A 83 -3.53 10.68 8.24
C GLN A 83 -2.29 11.57 8.02
N ARG A 84 -1.20 11.33 8.77
CA ARG A 84 0.02 12.15 8.71
C ARG A 84 0.85 11.81 7.47
N LYS A 85 1.39 12.85 6.83
CA LYS A 85 2.21 12.73 5.62
C LYS A 85 3.64 12.34 6.02
N PRO A 86 4.27 11.33 5.43
CA PRO A 86 5.69 11.11 5.62
C PRO A 86 6.50 12.20 4.90
N PHE A 87 7.74 12.42 5.35
CA PHE A 87 8.67 13.28 4.61
C PHE A 87 8.98 12.66 3.24
N ASN A 88 9.06 13.51 2.21
CA ASN A 88 9.48 13.06 0.89
C ASN A 88 10.99 12.74 0.94
N PRO A 89 11.43 11.52 0.58
CA PRO A 89 12.84 11.19 0.64
C PRO A 89 13.67 12.05 -0.30
N ILE A 90 14.91 12.34 0.10
CA ILE A 90 15.89 12.97 -0.79
C ILE A 90 16.46 11.93 -1.77
N LEU A 91 16.99 12.37 -2.91
CA LEU A 91 17.67 11.47 -3.86
C LEU A 91 18.86 10.78 -3.16
N GLY A 92 18.95 9.45 -3.29
CA GLY A 92 19.97 8.63 -2.64
C GLY A 92 19.71 8.35 -1.16
N GLU A 93 18.58 8.79 -0.59
CA GLU A 93 18.19 8.34 0.75
C GLU A 93 18.00 6.82 0.77
N THR A 94 18.58 6.16 1.76
CA THR A 94 18.45 4.71 1.95
C THR A 94 17.79 4.39 3.28
N TYR A 95 17.04 3.30 3.34
CA TYR A 95 16.51 2.75 4.58
C TYR A 95 16.73 1.24 4.65
N GLN A 96 17.21 0.76 5.79
CA GLN A 96 17.50 -0.66 6.04
C GLN A 96 16.90 -1.08 7.39
N ALA A 97 16.15 -2.16 7.39
CA ALA A 97 15.49 -2.65 8.59
C ALA A 97 15.24 -4.16 8.54
N THR A 98 14.95 -4.75 9.69
CA THR A 98 14.66 -6.19 9.82
C THR A 98 13.36 -6.38 10.60
N TYR A 99 12.43 -7.20 10.09
CA TYR A 99 11.29 -7.64 10.88
C TYR A 99 11.70 -8.72 11.90
N PRO A 100 10.90 -8.94 12.97
CA PRO A 100 11.24 -9.89 14.04
C PRO A 100 11.51 -11.34 13.59
N ASP A 101 11.01 -11.76 12.43
CA ASP A 101 11.26 -13.09 11.88
C ASP A 101 12.60 -13.21 11.11
N GLY A 102 13.38 -12.13 11.05
CA GLY A 102 14.62 -12.05 10.28
C GLY A 102 14.44 -11.63 8.82
N THR A 103 13.23 -11.25 8.40
CA THR A 103 13.01 -10.67 7.07
C THR A 103 13.79 -9.35 6.96
N LYS A 104 14.69 -9.26 5.98
CA LYS A 104 15.50 -8.07 5.73
C LYS A 104 14.80 -7.14 4.74
N ILE A 105 14.92 -5.84 4.93
CA ILE A 105 14.32 -4.79 4.12
C ILE A 105 15.42 -3.82 3.66
N TYR A 106 15.44 -3.53 2.36
CA TYR A 106 16.31 -2.55 1.73
C TYR A 106 15.47 -1.63 0.86
N LEU A 107 15.69 -0.32 0.99
CA LEU A 107 14.95 0.73 0.31
C LEU A 107 15.90 1.84 -0.11
N GLU A 108 15.71 2.39 -1.30
CA GLU A 108 16.47 3.53 -1.80
C GLU A 108 15.58 4.46 -2.62
N GLN A 109 15.73 5.77 -2.43
CA GLN A 109 15.13 6.78 -3.30
C GLN A 109 16.01 7.00 -4.53
N ILE A 110 15.64 6.38 -5.65
CA ILE A 110 16.44 6.40 -6.89
C ILE A 110 16.12 7.58 -7.83
N SER A 111 15.03 8.30 -7.57
CA SER A 111 14.66 9.49 -8.36
C SER A 111 13.84 10.48 -7.51
N HIS A 112 13.99 11.79 -7.75
CA HIS A 112 13.22 12.84 -7.07
C HIS A 112 12.15 13.48 -7.97
N HIS A 113 12.38 13.52 -9.29
CA HIS A 113 11.46 14.10 -10.27
C HIS A 113 11.37 13.22 -11.53
N PRO A 114 10.42 12.27 -11.61
CA PRO A 114 9.40 11.95 -10.61
C PRO A 114 9.97 11.22 -9.37
N PRO A 115 9.31 11.26 -8.21
CA PRO A 115 9.77 10.53 -7.03
C PRO A 115 9.60 9.02 -7.22
N VAL A 116 10.70 8.27 -7.16
CA VAL A 116 10.71 6.81 -7.27
C VAL A 116 11.55 6.20 -6.15
N SER A 117 10.95 5.29 -5.40
CA SER A 117 11.64 4.50 -4.36
C SER A 117 11.70 3.03 -4.78
N GLN A 118 12.89 2.47 -4.88
CA GLN A 118 13.11 1.05 -5.13
C GLN A 118 13.20 0.30 -3.80
N TYR A 119 12.74 -0.96 -3.79
CA TYR A 119 12.81 -1.78 -2.59
C TYR A 119 13.08 -3.25 -2.89
N GLU A 120 13.74 -3.90 -1.94
CA GLU A 120 13.93 -5.34 -1.87
C GLU A 120 13.70 -5.84 -0.44
N LEU A 121 12.94 -6.91 -0.30
CA LEU A 121 12.79 -7.64 0.95
C LEU A 121 13.17 -9.10 0.75
N PHE A 122 13.85 -9.66 1.74
CA PHE A 122 14.28 -11.06 1.75
C PHE A 122 13.68 -11.74 2.97
N GLY A 123 12.80 -12.71 2.75
CA GLY A 123 12.26 -13.54 3.81
C GLY A 123 13.35 -14.37 4.52
N PRO A 124 13.06 -14.91 5.71
CA PRO A 124 14.01 -15.73 6.46
C PRO A 124 14.53 -16.89 5.61
N ASN A 125 15.84 -17.14 5.68
CA ASN A 125 16.51 -18.18 4.89
C ASN A 125 16.25 -18.08 3.38
N GLN A 126 15.99 -16.86 2.88
CA GLN A 126 15.64 -16.57 1.49
C GLN A 126 14.44 -17.39 1.00
N SER A 127 13.44 -17.64 1.87
CA SER A 127 12.24 -18.41 1.53
C SER A 127 11.37 -17.76 0.46
N TRP A 128 11.43 -16.44 0.38
CA TRP A 128 10.75 -15.60 -0.61
C TRP A 128 11.53 -14.30 -0.76
N LYS A 129 11.37 -13.62 -1.91
CA LYS A 129 11.92 -12.29 -2.18
C LYS A 129 10.79 -11.38 -2.68
N LEU A 130 10.66 -10.18 -2.13
CA LEU A 130 9.76 -9.15 -2.65
C LEU A 130 10.58 -8.02 -3.25
N THR A 131 10.35 -7.70 -4.52
CA THR A 131 11.03 -6.61 -5.22
C THR A 131 10.04 -5.70 -5.92
N GLY A 132 10.40 -4.44 -6.06
CA GLY A 132 9.68 -3.53 -6.92
C GLY A 132 10.15 -2.10 -6.77
N TYR A 133 9.37 -1.20 -7.35
CA TYR A 133 9.50 0.22 -7.08
C TYR A 133 8.14 0.85 -6.83
N ASN A 134 8.15 2.01 -6.20
CA ASN A 134 6.98 2.84 -5.97
C ASN A 134 7.21 4.19 -6.64
N GLU A 135 6.44 4.45 -7.69
CA GLU A 135 6.22 5.79 -8.23
C GLU A 135 4.79 6.21 -7.86
N TYR A 136 4.65 7.31 -7.11
CA TYR A 136 3.33 7.78 -6.72
C TYR A 136 2.85 8.89 -7.65
N LYS A 137 1.65 8.73 -8.24
CA LYS A 137 1.00 9.76 -9.04
C LYS A 137 -0.28 10.21 -8.35
N ALA A 138 -0.47 11.53 -8.26
CA ALA A 138 -1.62 12.14 -7.63
C ALA A 138 -2.30 13.12 -8.59
N SER A 139 -3.63 13.15 -8.55
CA SER A 139 -4.49 14.10 -9.24
C SER A 139 -5.39 14.78 -8.21
N PHE A 140 -5.28 16.11 -8.13
CA PHE A 140 -6.07 16.91 -7.19
C PHE A 140 -7.49 17.12 -7.71
N ARG A 141 -8.45 17.12 -6.78
CA ARG A 141 -9.87 17.45 -6.98
C ARG A 141 -10.23 18.61 -6.04
N PRO A 142 -11.29 19.40 -6.33
CA PRO A 142 -11.65 20.56 -5.51
C PRO A 142 -11.80 20.29 -3.99
N ASN A 143 -12.22 19.08 -3.60
CA ASN A 143 -12.35 18.68 -2.19
C ASN A 143 -11.62 17.35 -1.87
N GLY A 144 -10.59 16.98 -2.66
CA GLY A 144 -9.96 15.68 -2.50
C GLY A 144 -8.77 15.42 -3.39
N VAL A 145 -8.25 14.20 -3.34
CA VAL A 145 -7.13 13.73 -4.16
C VAL A 145 -7.42 12.29 -4.55
N VAL A 146 -7.12 11.94 -5.80
CA VAL A 146 -6.99 10.53 -6.20
C VAL A 146 -5.57 10.27 -6.62
N GLY A 147 -5.01 9.15 -6.18
CA GLY A 147 -3.66 8.78 -6.55
C GLY A 147 -3.49 7.28 -6.59
N GLY A 148 -2.30 6.84 -6.98
CA GLY A 148 -1.95 5.44 -7.04
C GLY A 148 -0.45 5.25 -6.99
N GLN A 149 -0.07 4.07 -6.50
CA GLN A 149 1.29 3.57 -6.62
C GLN A 149 1.43 2.83 -7.95
N TYR A 150 2.51 3.13 -8.65
CA TYR A 150 2.91 2.49 -9.89
C TYR A 150 4.25 1.78 -9.73
N GLY A 151 4.44 0.76 -10.55
CA GLY A 151 5.63 -0.09 -10.57
C GLY A 151 5.24 -1.57 -10.42
N PRO A 152 5.98 -2.48 -11.06
CA PRO A 152 5.77 -3.89 -10.84
C PRO A 152 6.18 -4.19 -9.40
N ASN A 153 5.30 -4.88 -8.68
CA ASN A 153 5.62 -5.50 -7.39
C ASN A 153 5.68 -7.00 -7.67
N ARG A 154 6.77 -7.67 -7.28
CA ARG A 154 7.03 -9.08 -7.58
C ARG A 154 7.38 -9.84 -6.33
N ILE A 155 6.70 -10.96 -6.09
CA ILE A 155 7.00 -11.91 -5.01
C ILE A 155 7.55 -13.19 -5.66
N GLU A 156 8.81 -13.48 -5.41
CA GLU A 156 9.51 -14.66 -5.91
C GLU A 156 9.64 -15.71 -4.81
N PHE A 157 9.50 -16.99 -5.16
CA PHE A 157 9.63 -18.11 -4.24
C PHE A 157 10.72 -19.10 -4.69
N LYS A 158 11.20 -19.95 -3.78
CA LYS A 158 12.27 -20.92 -4.04
C LYS A 158 12.00 -21.91 -5.19
N ASP A 159 10.74 -22.18 -5.50
CA ASP A 159 10.36 -23.03 -6.63
C ASP A 159 10.41 -22.28 -7.98
N GLY A 160 10.87 -21.03 -7.99
CA GLY A 160 10.93 -20.16 -9.16
C GLY A 160 9.57 -19.62 -9.60
N SER A 161 8.51 -19.77 -8.80
CA SER A 161 7.26 -19.06 -9.06
C SER A 161 7.43 -17.57 -8.74
N VAL A 162 6.83 -16.73 -9.59
CA VAL A 162 6.84 -15.28 -9.45
C VAL A 162 5.39 -14.81 -9.53
N ILE A 163 4.95 -14.14 -8.47
CA ILE A 163 3.64 -13.50 -8.40
C ILE A 163 3.83 -12.00 -8.58
N GLU A 164 3.35 -11.46 -9.69
CA GLU A 164 3.32 -10.02 -9.92
C GLU A 164 2.00 -9.43 -9.43
N TYR A 165 2.03 -8.23 -8.87
CA TYR A 165 0.81 -7.55 -8.46
C TYR A 165 0.86 -6.03 -8.63
N SER A 166 -0.32 -5.44 -8.80
CA SER A 166 -0.56 -3.99 -8.77
C SER A 166 -1.40 -3.59 -7.55
N MET A 167 -1.19 -2.36 -7.11
CA MET A 167 -1.96 -1.77 -6.00
C MET A 167 -3.22 -1.07 -6.53
N PRO A 168 -4.32 -1.05 -5.75
CA PRO A 168 -5.47 -0.23 -6.09
C PRO A 168 -5.13 1.26 -5.97
N LYS A 169 -6.00 2.12 -6.52
CA LYS A 169 -5.89 3.57 -6.35
C LYS A 169 -6.45 3.99 -5.01
N VAL A 170 -5.92 5.07 -4.46
CA VAL A 170 -6.45 5.73 -3.27
C VAL A 170 -7.29 6.93 -3.65
N SER A 171 -8.41 7.11 -2.96
CA SER A 171 -9.24 8.30 -3.00
C SER A 171 -9.31 8.92 -1.61
N ILE A 172 -9.03 10.22 -1.55
CA ILE A 172 -9.16 11.04 -0.35
C ILE A 172 -10.19 12.12 -0.65
N SER A 173 -11.13 12.35 0.28
CA SER A 173 -12.15 13.40 0.20
C SER A 173 -12.25 14.16 1.52
N GLY A 174 -12.96 15.29 1.50
CA GLY A 174 -13.18 16.13 2.68
C GLY A 174 -11.92 16.84 3.17
N MET A 175 -10.98 17.11 2.26
CA MET A 175 -9.78 17.88 2.61
C MET A 175 -10.11 19.34 2.96
N VAL A 176 -11.24 19.88 2.48
CA VAL A 176 -11.70 21.24 2.75
C VAL A 176 -13.08 21.23 3.44
N ILE A 177 -14.06 20.52 2.86
CA ILE A 177 -15.45 20.51 3.30
C ILE A 177 -15.91 19.09 3.62
N GLY A 178 -16.53 18.90 4.79
CA GLY A 178 -17.00 17.60 5.26
C GLY A 178 -15.93 16.81 6.01
N ASP A 179 -16.19 15.52 6.20
CA ASP A 179 -15.29 14.62 6.92
C ASP A 179 -14.15 14.16 6.02
N TRP A 180 -12.95 14.08 6.61
CA TRP A 180 -11.78 13.54 5.93
C TRP A 180 -11.96 12.03 5.75
N LEU A 181 -12.13 11.60 4.50
CA LEU A 181 -12.37 10.21 4.13
C LEU A 181 -11.23 9.67 3.29
N PHE A 182 -10.85 8.42 3.54
CA PHE A 182 -9.85 7.67 2.79
C PHE A 182 -10.45 6.32 2.40
N TRP A 183 -10.34 5.95 1.13
CA TRP A 183 -10.72 4.62 0.67
C TRP A 183 -9.91 4.19 -0.56
N TRP A 184 -9.84 2.89 -0.77
CA TRP A 184 -9.27 2.29 -1.98
C TRP A 184 -10.33 2.20 -3.07
N THR A 185 -9.92 2.34 -4.32
CA THR A 185 -10.76 2.37 -5.54
C THR A 185 -10.05 1.64 -6.67
N ASP A 186 -10.76 1.40 -7.78
CA ASP A 186 -10.22 0.69 -8.95
C ASP A 186 -9.86 -0.76 -8.58
N LYS A 187 -8.85 -1.34 -9.22
CA LYS A 187 -8.51 -2.76 -9.11
C LYS A 187 -7.11 -3.00 -8.57
N ALA A 188 -6.96 -4.06 -7.78
CA ALA A 188 -5.68 -4.75 -7.58
C ALA A 188 -5.65 -6.00 -8.47
N VAL A 189 -4.58 -6.17 -9.23
CA VAL A 189 -4.41 -7.30 -10.15
C VAL A 189 -3.23 -8.13 -9.71
N PHE A 190 -3.36 -9.46 -9.75
CA PHE A 190 -2.34 -10.44 -9.40
C PHE A 190 -2.18 -11.45 -10.53
N THR A 191 -0.94 -11.82 -10.86
CA THR A 191 -0.63 -12.79 -11.91
C THR A 191 0.49 -13.73 -11.48
N ASP A 192 0.30 -15.02 -11.73
CA ASP A 192 1.33 -16.06 -11.68
C ASP A 192 1.31 -16.80 -13.02
N SER A 193 2.16 -16.35 -13.93
CA SER A 193 2.24 -16.88 -15.29
C SER A 193 2.66 -18.35 -15.33
N LYS A 194 3.53 -18.77 -14.39
CA LYS A 194 4.04 -20.15 -14.33
C LYS A 194 2.92 -21.14 -14.01
N ASN A 195 2.06 -20.78 -13.06
CA ASN A 195 0.95 -21.63 -12.62
C ASN A 195 -0.39 -21.29 -13.28
N LYS A 196 -0.39 -20.34 -14.22
CA LYS A 196 -1.56 -19.84 -14.96
C LYS A 196 -2.68 -19.38 -14.02
N LEU A 197 -2.30 -18.69 -12.95
CA LEU A 197 -3.22 -18.10 -11.98
C LEU A 197 -3.30 -16.59 -12.20
N SER A 198 -4.49 -16.05 -12.02
CA SER A 198 -4.70 -14.61 -11.95
C SER A 198 -5.79 -14.28 -10.95
N ALA A 199 -5.76 -13.07 -10.41
CA ALA A 199 -6.88 -12.51 -9.67
C ALA A 199 -7.03 -11.03 -9.95
N GLU A 200 -8.28 -10.60 -9.98
CA GLU A 200 -8.64 -9.19 -10.02
C GLU A 200 -9.56 -8.92 -8.84
N ILE A 201 -9.22 -7.91 -8.04
CA ILE A 201 -9.99 -7.48 -6.87
C ILE A 201 -10.40 -6.03 -7.09
N THR A 202 -11.69 -5.80 -7.20
CA THR A 202 -12.32 -4.50 -7.35
C THR A 202 -12.63 -3.91 -5.98
N PHE A 203 -12.26 -2.65 -5.78
CA PHE A 203 -12.53 -1.86 -4.58
C PHE A 203 -13.59 -0.80 -4.87
N ASP A 204 -14.49 -0.56 -3.91
CA ASP A 204 -15.65 0.32 -4.07
C ASP A 204 -16.47 -0.08 -5.32
N PRO A 205 -17.00 -1.32 -5.37
CA PRO A 205 -17.60 -1.90 -6.59
C PRO A 205 -18.83 -1.16 -7.10
N ASP A 206 -19.48 -0.38 -6.23
CA ASP A 206 -20.66 0.45 -6.52
C ASP A 206 -20.30 1.90 -6.85
N ALA A 207 -19.01 2.22 -7.03
CA ALA A 207 -18.59 3.49 -7.60
C ALA A 207 -19.18 3.65 -9.01
N ALA A 208 -19.56 4.89 -9.37
CA ALA A 208 -20.35 5.24 -10.55
C ALA A 208 -19.76 4.86 -11.93
N ASN A 209 -18.62 4.17 -11.97
CA ASN A 209 -17.91 3.74 -13.18
C ASN A 209 -17.87 2.21 -13.37
N SER A 210 -18.54 1.44 -12.51
CA SER A 210 -18.67 -0.01 -12.68
C SER A 210 -19.81 -0.31 -13.66
N VAL A 211 -19.62 -1.20 -14.63
CA VAL A 211 -20.70 -1.64 -15.55
C VAL A 211 -21.93 -2.15 -14.79
N MET A 212 -21.71 -2.63 -13.56
CA MET A 212 -22.77 -3.04 -12.64
C MET A 212 -23.61 -1.88 -12.11
N SER A 213 -23.04 -0.67 -11.93
CA SER A 213 -23.73 0.46 -11.27
C SER A 213 -24.89 1.03 -12.09
N TYR A 214 -24.85 0.95 -13.42
CA TYR A 214 -25.93 1.45 -14.27
C TYR A 214 -27.15 0.53 -14.28
N ALA A 215 -26.98 -0.78 -14.02
CA ALA A 215 -28.07 -1.75 -14.01
C ALA A 215 -28.80 -1.84 -12.66
N THR A 216 -28.15 -1.46 -11.55
CA THR A 216 -28.65 -1.69 -10.18
C THR A 216 -29.05 -0.42 -9.42
N SER A 217 -28.86 0.77 -10.00
CA SER A 217 -28.97 2.07 -9.31
C SER A 217 -30.36 2.43 -8.76
N PHE A 218 -31.44 1.76 -9.14
CA PHE A 218 -32.80 2.11 -8.71
C PHE A 218 -33.38 1.20 -7.62
N PHE A 219 -32.69 0.10 -7.26
CA PHE A 219 -33.25 -0.93 -6.36
C PHE A 219 -32.26 -1.51 -5.32
N THR A 220 -31.02 -1.00 -5.22
CA THR A 220 -30.00 -1.58 -4.33
C THR A 220 -29.43 -0.57 -3.33
N THR A 221 -29.26 -1.00 -2.07
CA THR A 221 -28.51 -0.26 -1.06
C THR A 221 -27.02 -0.29 -1.43
N LYS A 222 -26.42 0.89 -1.61
CA LYS A 222 -24.99 1.02 -1.95
C LYS A 222 -24.12 0.32 -0.91
N SER A 223 -23.19 -0.51 -1.36
CA SER A 223 -22.20 -1.15 -0.50
C SER A 223 -21.30 -0.09 0.15
N PRO A 224 -20.82 -0.33 1.39
CA PRO A 224 -19.80 0.50 2.00
C PRO A 224 -18.54 0.63 1.12
N CYS A 225 -17.93 1.81 1.08
CA CYS A 225 -16.73 2.11 0.26
C CYS A 225 -15.48 1.30 0.64
N ASP A 226 -15.53 0.56 1.75
CA ASP A 226 -14.48 -0.35 2.19
C ASP A 226 -14.66 -1.80 1.68
N THR A 227 -15.70 -2.04 0.88
CA THR A 227 -16.01 -3.34 0.27
C THR A 227 -15.05 -3.68 -0.86
N MET A 228 -14.67 -4.96 -0.93
CA MET A 228 -13.85 -5.54 -1.99
C MET A 228 -14.47 -6.84 -2.49
N THR A 229 -14.42 -7.05 -3.81
CA THR A 229 -14.91 -8.27 -4.47
C THR A 229 -14.00 -8.64 -5.62
N GLY A 230 -13.86 -9.93 -5.90
CA GLY A 230 -12.97 -10.40 -6.96
C GLY A 230 -13.06 -11.89 -7.18
N SER A 231 -12.17 -12.42 -7.99
CA SER A 231 -12.08 -13.87 -8.19
C SER A 231 -10.67 -14.33 -8.48
N VAL A 232 -10.36 -15.57 -8.08
CA VAL A 232 -9.16 -16.26 -8.51
C VAL A 232 -9.51 -17.10 -9.72
N MET A 233 -8.74 -16.92 -10.78
CA MET A 233 -8.84 -17.66 -12.03
C MET A 233 -7.65 -18.61 -12.15
N LYS A 234 -7.88 -19.79 -12.69
CA LYS A 234 -6.85 -20.74 -13.11
C LYS A 234 -7.19 -21.23 -14.51
N ASP A 235 -6.24 -21.14 -15.44
CA ASP A 235 -6.46 -21.52 -16.84
C ASP A 235 -7.70 -20.82 -17.45
N GLY A 236 -7.93 -19.55 -17.09
CA GLY A 236 -9.09 -18.77 -17.53
C GLY A 236 -10.43 -19.17 -16.89
N LYS A 237 -10.45 -20.15 -15.97
CA LYS A 237 -11.66 -20.57 -15.25
C LYS A 237 -11.63 -20.05 -13.82
N LYS A 238 -12.77 -19.54 -13.35
CA LYS A 238 -12.94 -19.14 -11.96
C LYS A 238 -12.86 -20.37 -11.06
N ILE A 239 -11.94 -20.34 -10.10
CA ILE A 239 -11.76 -21.42 -9.11
C ILE A 239 -12.14 -20.99 -7.69
N HIS A 240 -12.04 -19.70 -7.37
CA HIS A 240 -12.43 -19.16 -6.06
C HIS A 240 -13.06 -17.79 -6.21
N GLN A 241 -14.06 -17.49 -5.38
CA GLN A 241 -14.63 -16.16 -5.19
C GLN A 241 -13.87 -15.43 -4.07
N ILE A 242 -13.54 -14.15 -4.29
CA ILE A 242 -12.92 -13.27 -3.30
C ILE A 242 -13.96 -12.27 -2.82
N GLU A 243 -14.12 -12.15 -1.50
CA GLU A 243 -15.05 -11.20 -0.89
C GLU A 243 -14.47 -10.67 0.42
N GLY A 244 -14.78 -9.42 0.75
CA GLY A 244 -14.49 -8.90 2.08
C GLY A 244 -14.62 -7.40 2.19
N CYS A 245 -14.07 -6.88 3.28
CA CYS A 245 -13.83 -5.46 3.47
C CYS A 245 -12.40 -5.27 3.99
N TRP A 246 -11.65 -4.34 3.37
CA TRP A 246 -10.23 -4.13 3.68
C TRP A 246 -10.02 -3.43 5.04
N LEU A 247 -11.10 -3.08 5.74
CA LEU A 247 -11.13 -2.66 7.14
C LEU A 247 -11.70 -3.71 8.10
N SER A 248 -11.96 -4.95 7.65
CA SER A 248 -12.53 -5.98 8.53
C SER A 248 -11.97 -7.38 8.29
N LYS A 249 -12.10 -7.93 7.07
CA LYS A 249 -11.77 -9.32 6.76
C LYS A 249 -11.68 -9.59 5.26
N LEU A 250 -10.93 -10.62 4.90
CA LEU A 250 -10.81 -11.18 3.56
C LEU A 250 -11.23 -12.65 3.57
N LYS A 251 -12.04 -13.05 2.59
CA LYS A 251 -12.53 -14.41 2.40
C LYS A 251 -12.25 -14.93 1.00
N PHE A 252 -12.05 -16.24 0.93
CA PHE A 252 -12.11 -17.03 -0.29
C PHE A 252 -13.17 -18.11 -0.12
N ASP A 253 -14.19 -18.14 -0.98
CA ASP A 253 -15.34 -19.06 -0.89
C ASP A 253 -15.89 -19.18 0.54
N GLN A 254 -16.23 -18.03 1.14
CA GLN A 254 -16.73 -17.90 2.52
C GLN A 254 -15.72 -18.18 3.63
N LYS A 255 -14.64 -18.93 3.39
CA LYS A 255 -13.57 -19.18 4.36
C LYS A 255 -12.78 -17.90 4.61
N VAL A 256 -12.65 -17.50 5.87
CA VAL A 256 -11.90 -16.30 6.27
C VAL A 256 -10.40 -16.61 6.29
N TYR A 257 -9.60 -15.81 5.56
CA TYR A 257 -8.13 -15.91 5.54
C TYR A 257 -7.45 -14.81 6.35
N TRP A 258 -8.09 -13.65 6.48
CA TRP A 258 -7.59 -12.53 7.27
C TRP A 258 -8.74 -11.80 7.95
N LYS A 259 -8.48 -11.30 9.16
CA LYS A 259 -9.31 -10.32 9.86
C LYS A 259 -8.41 -9.21 10.41
N ILE A 260 -8.83 -7.96 10.26
CA ILE A 260 -8.17 -6.83 10.90
C ILE A 260 -8.17 -7.09 12.41
N ARG A 261 -7.02 -6.94 13.08
CA ARG A 261 -6.85 -7.20 14.53
C ARG A 261 -6.83 -8.68 14.98
N GLN A 262 -6.87 -9.66 14.07
CA GLN A 262 -6.56 -11.03 14.49
C GLN A 262 -5.09 -11.16 14.92
N TYR A 263 -4.21 -10.46 14.20
CA TYR A 263 -2.79 -10.32 14.52
C TYR A 263 -2.45 -8.83 14.54
N LEU A 264 -1.50 -8.44 15.39
CA LEU A 264 -0.93 -7.11 15.35
C LEU A 264 0.03 -6.98 14.16
N PRO A 265 0.14 -5.80 13.53
CA PRO A 265 1.17 -5.53 12.53
C PRO A 265 2.57 -5.71 13.10
N PHE A 266 3.46 -6.38 12.36
CA PHE A 266 4.87 -6.47 12.74
C PHE A 266 5.55 -5.13 12.46
N VAL A 267 6.40 -4.70 13.39
CA VAL A 267 7.18 -3.46 13.29
C VAL A 267 8.62 -3.84 12.98
N PRO A 268 9.25 -3.27 11.94
CA PRO A 268 10.64 -3.56 11.65
C PRO A 268 11.55 -2.72 12.57
N GLU A 269 12.70 -3.28 12.92
CA GLU A 269 13.77 -2.60 13.65
C GLU A 269 14.83 -2.12 12.66
N GLU A 270 15.25 -0.86 12.79
CA GLU A 270 16.31 -0.31 11.94
C GLU A 270 17.61 -1.10 12.12
N MET A 271 18.24 -1.46 11.01
CA MET A 271 19.60 -2.01 11.05
C MET A 271 20.54 -0.86 11.38
N VAL A 272 20.86 -0.68 12.66
CA VAL A 272 21.72 0.41 13.14
C VAL A 272 23.06 0.36 12.42
N THR A 273 23.35 1.38 11.61
CA THR A 273 24.68 1.60 10.98
C THR A 273 25.55 2.58 11.75
N TYR A 274 25.04 3.22 12.81
CA TYR A 274 25.87 4.07 13.66
C TYR A 274 26.67 3.19 14.65
N PRO A 275 28.01 3.33 14.73
CA PRO A 275 28.72 2.80 15.87
C PRO A 275 28.07 3.42 17.12
N LYS A 276 27.72 2.57 18.10
CA LYS A 276 27.34 3.03 19.45
C LYS A 276 28.31 4.15 19.83
N GLN A 277 27.78 5.35 20.09
CA GLN A 277 28.57 6.52 20.49
C GLN A 277 29.65 6.07 21.48
N ILE A 278 30.92 6.24 21.08
CA ILE A 278 32.05 6.16 21.99
C ILE A 278 31.81 7.26 23.02
N HIS A 279 31.35 6.87 24.22
CA HIS A 279 31.32 7.76 25.36
C HIS A 279 32.77 8.03 25.76
N GLY A 280 33.29 9.19 25.41
CA GLY A 280 34.59 9.62 25.94
C GLY A 280 35.34 10.58 25.04
N PHE A 281 34.93 11.84 25.02
CA PHE A 281 35.87 12.95 24.94
C PHE A 281 35.40 14.03 25.92
N ILE A 282 35.88 13.90 27.16
CA ILE A 282 35.93 15.02 28.10
C ILE A 282 37.02 15.95 27.54
N TYR A 283 36.62 17.14 27.11
CA TYR A 283 37.56 18.22 26.84
C TYR A 283 38.17 18.62 28.20
N THR A 284 39.47 18.43 28.35
CA THR A 284 40.31 19.19 29.30
C THR A 284 40.79 20.46 28.63
#